data_AF-A0A535JGU7-F1
#
_entry.id   AF-A0A535JGU7-F1
#
_cell.length_a   1.000
_cell.length_b   1.000
_cell.length_c   1.000
_cell.angle_alpha   90.00
_cell.angle_beta   90.00
_cell.angle_gamma   90.00
#
_symmetry.space_group_name_H-M   'P 1'
#
loop_
_entity.id
_entity.type
_entity.pdbx_description
1 polymer ?
#
loop_
_entity_poly.entity_id
_entity_poly.type
_entity_poly.pdbx_seq_one_letter_code
_entity_poly.pdbx_strand_id
1 'polypeptide(L)'
;MKRAAVLAPGYGGTAQQPILRALASALEPFAIASRPVTFRTRGRRPSKDYATEIEDLRNAREVLRGEGHDRIALVGRSFGGRISVFLAEREPPDAPPKRPRPRDEAALAGIRCPTLVVQGERDELGPFAVLERIAANNPRIDLVRIQGAGHDFGPGETEAVAAAARWLDSVLR
;
A
#
# COMPACT_ATOMS: atom_id res chain seq x y z
N MET A 1 -4.21 16.32 -14.80
CA MET A 1 -4.62 14.97 -14.35
C MET A 1 -4.95 15.04 -12.88
N LYS A 2 -6.07 14.46 -12.44
CA LYS A 2 -6.40 14.42 -11.01
C LYS A 2 -5.76 13.20 -10.36
N ARG A 3 -5.10 13.40 -9.22
CA ARG A 3 -4.30 12.39 -8.52
C ARG A 3 -5.00 11.97 -7.23
N ALA A 4 -5.03 10.69 -6.93
CA ALA A 4 -5.61 10.19 -5.70
C ALA A 4 -4.90 8.95 -5.15
N ALA A 5 -5.20 8.62 -3.89
CA ALA A 5 -4.73 7.42 -3.22
C ALA A 5 -5.87 6.78 -2.40
N VAL A 6 -6.06 5.46 -2.55
CA VAL A 6 -6.85 4.67 -1.61
C VAL A 6 -5.96 4.33 -0.41
N LEU A 7 -6.44 4.57 0.81
CA LEU A 7 -5.68 4.33 2.05
C LEU A 7 -6.27 3.15 2.84
N ALA A 8 -5.53 2.06 2.95
CA ALA A 8 -5.97 0.80 3.54
C ALA A 8 -5.33 0.54 4.92
N PRO A 9 -6.13 0.24 5.96
CA PRO A 9 -5.62 0.05 7.31
C PRO A 9 -4.93 -1.30 7.50
N GLY A 10 -4.20 -1.41 8.62
CA GLY A 10 -3.75 -2.69 9.14
C GLY A 10 -4.90 -3.58 9.63
N TYR A 11 -4.57 -4.82 10.01
CA TYR A 11 -5.55 -5.78 10.48
C TYR A 11 -6.34 -5.23 11.69
N GLY A 12 -7.67 -5.35 11.65
CA GLY A 12 -8.57 -4.80 12.69
C GLY A 12 -8.73 -3.27 12.70
N GLY A 13 -7.93 -2.55 11.91
CA GLY A 13 -7.99 -1.10 11.80
C GLY A 13 -9.18 -0.59 10.98
N THR A 14 -9.34 0.73 10.95
CA THR A 14 -10.40 1.42 10.21
C THR A 14 -9.80 2.53 9.35
N ALA A 15 -10.64 3.17 8.54
CA ALA A 15 -10.31 4.41 7.82
C ALA A 15 -9.79 5.55 8.73
N GLN A 16 -9.96 5.43 10.05
CA GLN A 16 -9.52 6.42 11.04
C GLN A 16 -8.19 6.07 11.69
N GLN A 17 -7.51 4.99 11.29
CA GLN A 17 -6.22 4.61 11.87
C GLN A 17 -5.22 5.78 11.79
N PRO A 18 -4.52 6.15 12.88
CA PRO A 18 -3.71 7.37 12.96
C PRO A 18 -2.75 7.59 11.80
N ILE A 19 -1.97 6.57 11.44
CA ILE A 19 -1.01 6.67 10.32
C ILE A 19 -1.69 6.96 8.97
N LEU A 20 -2.93 6.52 8.76
CA LEU A 20 -3.66 6.83 7.53
C LEU A 20 -4.13 8.29 7.50
N ARG A 21 -4.53 8.83 8.65
CA ARG A 21 -4.86 10.25 8.79
C ARG A 21 -3.62 11.11 8.59
N ALA A 22 -2.50 10.72 9.19
CA ALA A 22 -1.22 11.39 9.01
C ALA A 22 -0.80 11.40 7.53
N LEU A 23 -0.95 10.27 6.84
CA LEU A 23 -0.68 10.19 5.41
C LEU A 23 -1.65 11.03 4.58
N ALA A 24 -2.95 11.00 4.87
CA ALA A 24 -3.93 11.85 4.19
C ALA A 24 -3.54 13.34 4.29
N SER A 25 -3.21 13.81 5.49
CA SER A 25 -2.74 15.20 5.70
C SER A 25 -1.42 15.49 4.99
N ALA A 26 -0.48 14.54 4.95
CA ALA A 26 0.79 14.70 4.24
C ALA A 26 0.63 14.75 2.70
N LEU A 27 -0.49 14.27 2.16
CA LEU A 27 -0.80 14.28 0.73
C LEU A 27 -1.49 15.57 0.26
N GLU A 28 -2.11 16.33 1.18
CA GLU A 28 -2.82 17.57 0.86
C GLU A 28 -1.95 18.62 0.15
N PRO A 29 -0.70 18.92 0.60
CA PRO A 29 0.16 19.89 -0.09
C PRO A 29 0.54 19.47 -1.51
N PHE A 30 0.45 18.18 -1.82
CA PHE A 30 0.69 17.65 -3.15
C PHE A 30 -0.58 17.56 -4.00
N ALA A 31 -1.74 18.06 -3.53
CA ALA A 31 -3.01 17.94 -4.25
C ALA A 31 -3.32 16.48 -4.69
N ILE A 32 -3.01 15.52 -3.82
CA ILE A 32 -3.37 14.10 -4.00
C ILE A 32 -4.57 13.82 -3.10
N ALA A 33 -5.73 13.58 -3.69
CA ALA A 33 -6.94 13.25 -2.93
C ALA A 33 -6.79 11.90 -2.22
N SER A 34 -7.22 11.80 -0.98
CA SER A 34 -7.14 10.54 -0.21
C SER A 34 -8.52 9.94 0.04
N ARG A 35 -8.67 8.63 -0.17
CA ARG A 35 -9.87 7.87 0.19
C ARG A 35 -9.52 6.73 1.15
N PRO A 36 -9.62 6.95 2.47
CA PRO A 36 -9.40 5.88 3.43
C PRO A 36 -10.59 4.90 3.48
N VAL A 37 -10.31 3.62 3.71
CA VAL A 37 -11.32 2.56 3.75
C VAL A 37 -11.33 1.80 5.08
N THR A 38 -12.45 1.16 5.39
CA THR A 38 -12.53 0.13 6.43
C THR A 38 -12.95 -1.17 5.76
N PHE A 39 -12.15 -2.22 5.90
CA PHE A 39 -12.48 -3.53 5.32
C PHE A 39 -13.77 -4.09 5.92
N ARG A 40 -14.65 -4.65 5.08
CA ARG A 40 -15.92 -5.27 5.51
C ARG A 40 -15.72 -6.44 6.48
N THR A 41 -14.58 -7.11 6.40
CA THR A 41 -14.22 -8.23 7.27
C THR A 41 -13.66 -7.81 8.63
N ARG A 42 -13.59 -6.50 8.93
CA ARG A 42 -13.13 -6.01 10.24
C ARG A 42 -13.87 -6.70 11.39
N GLY A 43 -13.11 -7.13 12.40
CA GLY A 43 -13.63 -7.85 13.56
C GLY A 43 -13.93 -9.33 13.28
N ARG A 44 -13.61 -9.82 12.08
CA ARG A 44 -13.74 -11.22 11.66
C ARG A 44 -12.45 -11.68 10.99
N ARG A 45 -12.32 -12.99 10.78
CA ARG A 45 -11.23 -13.54 9.97
C ARG A 45 -11.30 -12.98 8.55
N PRO A 46 -10.16 -12.69 7.89
CA PRO A 46 -10.17 -12.29 6.50
C PRO A 46 -10.87 -13.31 5.61
N SER A 47 -11.47 -12.82 4.52
CA SER A 47 -12.19 -13.67 3.59
C SER A 47 -11.27 -14.70 2.92
N LYS A 48 -11.85 -15.78 2.40
CA LYS A 48 -11.09 -16.77 1.62
C LYS A 48 -10.38 -16.07 0.48
N ASP A 49 -9.07 -16.30 0.41
CA ASP A 49 -8.19 -15.69 -0.58
C ASP A 49 -8.22 -14.15 -0.63
N TYR A 50 -8.62 -13.51 0.46
CA TYR A 50 -8.78 -12.07 0.60
C TYR A 50 -9.69 -11.43 -0.45
N ALA A 51 -10.64 -12.20 -1.00
CA ALA A 51 -11.50 -11.75 -2.09
C ALA A 51 -12.31 -10.50 -1.74
N THR A 52 -12.91 -10.46 -0.54
CA THR A 52 -13.71 -9.34 -0.05
C THR A 52 -12.86 -8.09 0.16
N GLU A 53 -11.66 -8.23 0.72
CA GLU A 53 -10.77 -7.11 1.00
C GLU A 53 -10.19 -6.50 -0.28
N ILE A 54 -9.87 -7.35 -1.27
CA ILE A 54 -9.44 -6.90 -2.61
C ILE A 54 -10.59 -6.16 -3.30
N GLU A 55 -11.83 -6.66 -3.18
CA GLU A 55 -13.01 -5.98 -3.70
C GLU A 55 -13.23 -4.61 -3.01
N ASP A 56 -12.99 -4.49 -1.71
CA ASP A 56 -13.08 -3.22 -0.98
C ASP A 56 -12.12 -2.17 -1.54
N LEU A 57 -10.85 -2.55 -1.80
CA LEU A 57 -9.87 -1.64 -2.41
C LEU A 57 -10.24 -1.31 -3.86
N ARG A 58 -10.70 -2.30 -4.63
CA ARG A 58 -11.15 -2.10 -6.00
C ARG A 58 -12.29 -1.08 -6.06
N ASN A 59 -13.32 -1.27 -5.24
CA ASN A 59 -14.48 -0.39 -5.20
C ASN A 59 -14.07 1.04 -4.80
N ALA A 60 -13.17 1.21 -3.83
CA ALA A 60 -12.66 2.52 -3.47
C ALA A 60 -11.87 3.20 -4.61
N ARG A 61 -11.08 2.43 -5.37
CA ARG A 61 -10.40 2.90 -6.58
C ARG A 61 -11.39 3.31 -7.66
N GLU A 62 -12.42 2.51 -7.93
CA GLU A 62 -13.43 2.81 -8.95
C GLU A 62 -14.27 4.04 -8.59
N VAL A 63 -14.55 4.29 -7.31
CA VAL A 63 -15.20 5.55 -6.88
C VAL A 63 -14.32 6.75 -7.23
N LEU A 64 -13.02 6.70 -6.93
CA LEU A 64 -12.08 7.77 -7.29
C LEU A 64 -12.00 7.97 -8.82
N ARG A 65 -12.04 6.89 -9.61
CA ARG A 65 -12.12 6.97 -11.08
C ARG A 65 -13.40 7.66 -11.54
N GLY A 66 -14.55 7.31 -10.95
CA GLY A 66 -15.83 7.95 -11.22
C GLY A 66 -15.86 9.45 -10.87
N GLU A 67 -15.07 9.88 -9.89
CA GLU A 67 -14.84 11.28 -9.53
C GLU A 67 -13.87 12.02 -10.49
N GLY A 68 -13.36 11.31 -11.51
CA GLY A 68 -12.47 11.84 -12.55
C GLY A 68 -10.99 11.83 -12.19
N HIS A 69 -10.55 10.97 -11.26
CA HIS A 69 -9.12 10.78 -10.98
C HIS A 69 -8.47 9.80 -11.97
N ASP A 70 -7.37 10.23 -12.59
CA ASP A 70 -6.69 9.49 -13.66
C ASP A 70 -5.47 8.71 -13.13
N ARG A 71 -4.88 9.20 -12.04
CA ARG A 71 -3.67 8.66 -11.41
C ARG A 71 -3.99 8.26 -9.98
N ILE A 72 -4.27 6.97 -9.78
CA ILE A 72 -4.74 6.46 -8.49
C ILE A 72 -3.75 5.44 -7.94
N ALA A 73 -3.20 5.73 -6.77
CA ALA A 73 -2.36 4.80 -6.02
C ALA A 73 -3.18 3.95 -5.03
N LEU A 74 -2.65 2.77 -4.70
CA LEU A 74 -3.10 1.96 -3.58
C LEU A 74 -2.02 2.05 -2.49
N VAL A 75 -2.39 2.49 -1.30
CA VAL A 75 -1.47 2.61 -0.17
C VAL A 75 -2.06 1.86 1.01
N GLY A 76 -1.26 1.04 1.68
CA GLY A 76 -1.77 0.29 2.81
C GLY A 76 -0.73 -0.01 3.88
N ARG A 77 -1.17 0.02 5.14
CA ARG A 77 -0.36 -0.39 6.29
C ARG A 77 -0.47 -1.91 6.48
N SER A 78 0.66 -2.61 6.58
CA SER A 78 0.70 -4.02 7.00
C SER A 78 -0.29 -4.88 6.19
N PHE A 79 -1.35 -5.41 6.81
CA PHE A 79 -2.44 -6.11 6.12
C PHE A 79 -3.00 -5.34 4.90
N GLY A 80 -3.29 -4.05 5.03
CA GLY A 80 -3.76 -3.23 3.89
C GLY A 80 -2.72 -3.12 2.77
N GLY A 81 -1.42 -3.15 3.12
CA GLY A 81 -0.32 -3.20 2.16
C GLY A 81 -0.31 -4.52 1.39
N ARG A 82 -0.48 -5.65 2.08
CA ARG A 82 -0.65 -6.98 1.46
C ARG A 82 -1.83 -7.00 0.48
N ILE A 83 -2.98 -6.46 0.88
CA ILE A 83 -4.16 -6.41 0.00
C ILE A 83 -3.92 -5.50 -1.21
N SER A 84 -3.21 -4.39 -1.03
CA SER A 84 -2.82 -3.47 -2.12
C SER A 84 -1.94 -4.18 -3.15
N VAL A 85 -0.93 -4.94 -2.71
CA VAL A 85 -0.07 -5.75 -3.58
C VAL A 85 -0.89 -6.78 -4.35
N PHE A 86 -1.81 -7.50 -3.69
CA PHE A 86 -2.65 -8.49 -4.38
C PHE A 86 -3.60 -7.88 -5.41
N LEU A 87 -4.17 -6.71 -5.13
CA LEU A 87 -4.99 -6.02 -6.12
C LEU A 87 -4.11 -5.59 -7.31
N ALA A 88 -2.95 -4.99 -7.06
CA ALA A 88 -2.04 -4.54 -8.11
C ALA A 88 -1.41 -5.69 -8.93
N GLU A 89 -1.26 -6.88 -8.35
CA GLU A 89 -0.84 -8.08 -9.07
C GLU A 89 -1.93 -8.60 -10.03
N ARG A 90 -3.19 -8.64 -9.55
CA ARG A 90 -4.37 -9.14 -10.29
C ARG A 90 -4.85 -8.15 -11.36
N GLU A 91 -4.78 -6.88 -11.04
CA GLU A 91 -5.22 -5.75 -11.87
C GLU A 91 -4.08 -4.74 -11.93
N PRO A 92 -2.97 -5.10 -12.59
CA PRO A 92 -1.98 -4.09 -12.90
C PRO A 92 -2.63 -3.02 -13.80
N PRO A 93 -2.03 -1.83 -13.87
CA PRO A 93 -2.46 -0.82 -14.82
C PRO A 93 -2.54 -1.32 -16.27
N ASP A 94 -1.68 -2.29 -16.69
CA ASP A 94 -1.54 -2.68 -18.12
C ASP A 94 -1.18 -4.17 -18.42
N ALA A 95 -1.62 -5.21 -17.67
CA ALA A 95 -1.25 -6.60 -18.03
C ALA A 95 -2.13 -7.74 -17.47
N PRO A 96 -2.14 -8.93 -18.11
CA PRO A 96 -2.90 -10.10 -17.64
C PRO A 96 -2.19 -10.87 -16.50
N PRO A 97 -2.94 -11.61 -15.65
CA PRO A 97 -2.42 -12.28 -14.46
C PRO A 97 -1.70 -13.63 -14.76
N LYS A 98 -0.75 -14.03 -13.91
CA LYS A 98 -0.13 -15.38 -13.91
C LYS A 98 -0.02 -15.98 -12.50
N ARG A 99 0.02 -17.33 -12.45
CA ARG A 99 -0.14 -18.28 -11.31
C ARG A 99 1.15 -18.51 -10.45
N PRO A 100 1.10 -19.26 -9.32
CA PRO A 100 1.55 -18.79 -8.00
C PRO A 100 2.96 -19.22 -7.54
N ARG A 101 3.47 -18.51 -6.52
CA ARG A 101 4.62 -18.84 -5.64
C ARG A 101 4.23 -18.46 -4.18
N PRO A 102 5.09 -18.52 -3.14
CA PRO A 102 4.71 -18.14 -1.76
C PRO A 102 4.03 -16.77 -1.73
N ARG A 103 2.78 -16.72 -1.27
CA ARG A 103 1.79 -15.77 -1.81
C ARG A 103 2.21 -14.30 -1.74
N ASP A 104 2.78 -13.84 -0.62
CA ASP A 104 3.06 -12.43 -0.39
C ASP A 104 4.32 -11.96 -1.13
N GLU A 105 5.45 -12.61 -0.87
CA GLU A 105 6.75 -12.27 -1.49
C GLU A 105 6.70 -12.46 -3.01
N ALA A 106 6.02 -13.51 -3.47
CA ALA A 106 5.86 -13.79 -4.90
C ALA A 106 5.05 -12.73 -5.62
N ALA A 107 3.99 -12.23 -4.98
CA ALA A 107 3.13 -11.18 -5.50
C ALA A 107 3.89 -9.85 -5.55
N LEU A 108 4.62 -9.52 -4.48
CA LEU A 108 5.46 -8.32 -4.45
C LEU A 108 6.57 -8.40 -5.51
N ALA A 109 7.29 -9.52 -5.60
CA ALA A 109 8.32 -9.73 -6.63
C ALA A 109 7.74 -9.68 -8.06
N GLY A 110 6.47 -10.04 -8.25
CA GLY A 110 5.77 -10.02 -9.54
C GLY A 110 5.14 -8.68 -9.92
N ILE A 111 5.28 -7.65 -9.09
CA ILE A 111 4.62 -6.36 -9.31
C ILE A 111 5.14 -5.68 -10.58
N ARG A 112 4.21 -5.08 -11.34
CA ARG A 112 4.50 -4.46 -12.64
C ARG A 112 4.34 -2.94 -12.65
N CYS A 113 3.73 -2.37 -11.61
CA CYS A 113 3.64 -0.94 -11.41
C CYS A 113 4.74 -0.45 -10.45
N PRO A 114 5.14 0.83 -10.53
CA PRO A 114 5.96 1.44 -9.49
C PRO A 114 5.36 1.18 -8.10
N THR A 115 6.20 0.75 -7.17
CA THR A 115 5.81 0.35 -5.81
C THR A 115 6.85 0.84 -4.83
N LEU A 116 6.41 1.48 -3.74
CA LEU A 116 7.27 1.77 -2.60
C LEU A 116 6.92 0.83 -1.45
N VAL A 117 7.96 0.24 -0.84
CA VAL A 117 7.87 -0.42 0.45
C VAL A 117 8.60 0.45 1.48
N VAL A 118 7.88 0.85 2.53
CA VAL A 118 8.47 1.53 3.70
C VAL A 118 8.46 0.54 4.84
N GLN A 119 9.64 0.24 5.39
CA GLN A 119 9.82 -0.88 6.32
C GLN A 119 10.68 -0.47 7.52
N GLY A 120 10.22 -0.81 8.73
CA GLY A 120 11.02 -0.66 9.95
C GLY A 120 12.18 -1.65 9.95
N GLU A 121 13.38 -1.18 10.30
CA GLU A 121 14.59 -2.02 10.34
C GLU A 121 14.45 -3.24 11.26
N ARG A 122 13.77 -3.08 12.40
CA ARG A 122 13.59 -4.09 13.45
C ARG A 122 12.22 -4.77 13.38
N ASP A 123 11.52 -4.68 12.25
CA ASP A 123 10.23 -5.35 12.08
C ASP A 123 10.40 -6.86 11.91
N GLU A 124 9.89 -7.62 12.88
CA GLU A 124 9.91 -9.08 12.88
C GLU A 124 8.83 -9.70 11.98
N LEU A 125 7.75 -8.97 11.67
CA LEU A 125 6.65 -9.43 10.81
C LEU A 125 6.97 -9.28 9.33
N GLY A 126 7.82 -8.31 8.99
CA GLY A 126 8.32 -8.06 7.64
C GLY A 126 9.84 -7.86 7.65
N PRO A 127 10.64 -8.94 7.78
CA PRO A 127 12.09 -8.81 7.93
C PRO A 127 12.71 -8.04 6.77
N PHE A 128 13.42 -6.94 7.08
CA PHE A 128 13.95 -6.02 6.06
C PHE A 128 14.80 -6.73 4.99
N ALA A 129 15.64 -7.69 5.40
CA ALA A 129 16.51 -8.44 4.49
C ALA A 129 15.74 -9.29 3.44
N VAL A 130 14.49 -9.67 3.72
CA VAL A 130 13.61 -10.31 2.73
C VAL A 130 13.19 -9.28 1.67
N LEU A 131 12.71 -8.12 2.10
CA LEU A 131 12.26 -7.05 1.21
C LEU A 131 13.40 -6.47 0.38
N GLU A 132 14.60 -6.34 0.96
CA GLU A 132 15.81 -5.90 0.27
C GLU A 132 16.16 -6.84 -0.90
N ARG A 133 16.10 -8.16 -0.68
CA ARG A 133 16.33 -9.15 -1.75
C ARG A 133 15.25 -9.09 -2.82
N ILE A 134 13.98 -8.84 -2.47
CA ILE A 134 12.90 -8.71 -3.44
C ILE A 134 13.08 -7.45 -4.28
N ALA A 135 13.36 -6.30 -3.65
CA ALA A 135 13.57 -5.03 -4.32
C ALA A 135 14.81 -5.06 -5.24
N ALA A 136 15.90 -5.69 -4.80
CA ALA A 136 17.11 -5.86 -5.62
C ALA A 136 16.84 -6.62 -6.94
N ASN A 137 15.81 -7.48 -6.97
CA ASN A 137 15.42 -8.27 -8.14
C ASN A 137 14.25 -7.66 -8.93
N ASN A 138 13.68 -6.53 -8.50
CA ASN A 138 12.60 -5.85 -9.23
C ASN A 138 12.81 -4.33 -9.19
N PRO A 139 13.28 -3.70 -10.29
CA PRO A 139 13.60 -2.27 -10.33
C PRO A 139 12.38 -1.35 -10.24
N ARG A 140 11.17 -1.91 -10.14
CA ARG A 140 9.94 -1.15 -9.92
C ARG A 140 9.64 -0.96 -8.43
N ILE A 141 10.43 -1.59 -7.56
CA ILE A 141 10.24 -1.55 -6.12
C ILE A 141 11.30 -0.65 -5.51
N ASP A 142 10.87 0.51 -5.04
CA ASP A 142 11.67 1.33 -4.15
C ASP A 142 11.52 0.80 -2.71
N LEU A 143 12.60 0.82 -1.94
CA LEU A 143 12.62 0.36 -0.56
C LEU A 143 13.19 1.45 0.35
N VAL A 144 12.41 1.86 1.34
CA VAL A 144 12.82 2.82 2.38
C VAL A 144 12.91 2.08 3.71
N ARG A 145 14.09 2.14 4.33
CA ARG A 145 14.35 1.65 5.68
C ARG A 145 14.13 2.76 6.70
N ILE A 146 13.29 2.52 7.70
CA ILE A 146 13.16 3.40 8.86
C ILE A 146 14.06 2.84 9.96
N GLN A 147 15.14 3.56 10.26
CA GLN A 147 16.21 3.12 11.17
C GLN A 147 15.69 2.91 12.59
N GLY A 148 16.06 1.79 13.21
CA GLY A 148 15.65 1.44 14.58
C GLY A 148 14.17 1.16 14.80
N ALA A 149 13.30 1.36 13.80
CA ALA A 149 11.86 1.20 13.92
C ALA A 149 11.40 -0.26 13.85
N GLY A 150 10.39 -0.61 14.65
CA GLY A 150 9.66 -1.87 14.55
C GLY A 150 8.46 -1.80 13.60
N HIS A 151 7.57 -2.79 13.68
CA HIS A 151 6.39 -2.90 12.81
C HIS A 151 5.45 -1.70 12.87
N ASP A 152 5.40 -1.00 14.00
CA ASP A 152 4.52 0.13 14.23
C ASP A 152 5.13 1.48 13.88
N PHE A 153 6.41 1.50 13.48
CA PHE A 153 7.28 2.65 13.26
C PHE A 153 7.63 3.49 14.50
N GLY A 154 6.76 3.58 15.50
CA GLY A 154 7.00 4.37 16.70
C GLY A 154 7.43 5.80 16.36
N PRO A 155 8.55 6.32 16.92
CA PRO A 155 9.07 7.65 16.58
C PRO A 155 9.36 7.87 15.09
N GLY A 156 9.59 6.79 14.32
CA GLY A 156 9.85 6.85 12.88
C GLY A 156 8.60 7.01 12.02
N GLU A 157 7.39 7.05 12.59
CA GLU A 157 6.15 7.16 11.80
C GLU A 157 6.11 8.43 10.95
N THR A 158 6.57 9.57 11.48
CA THR A 158 6.63 10.82 10.72
C THR A 158 7.54 10.72 9.51
N GLU A 159 8.70 10.06 9.65
CA GLU A 159 9.63 9.82 8.55
C GLU A 159 8.99 8.91 7.49
N ALA A 160 8.36 7.81 7.93
CA ALA A 160 7.70 6.86 7.05
C ALA A 160 6.58 7.51 6.22
N VAL A 161 5.72 8.30 6.86
CA VAL A 161 4.64 9.05 6.21
C VAL A 161 5.19 10.06 5.22
N ALA A 162 6.21 10.83 5.60
CA ALA A 162 6.81 11.82 4.72
C ALA A 162 7.49 11.19 3.51
N ALA A 163 8.16 10.04 3.68
CA ALA A 163 8.75 9.28 2.59
C ALA A 163 7.67 8.80 1.59
N ALA A 164 6.58 8.23 2.09
CA ALA A 164 5.47 7.78 1.27
C ALA A 164 4.82 8.92 0.47
N ALA A 165 4.53 10.05 1.13
CA ALA A 165 3.91 11.20 0.47
C ALA A 165 4.79 11.80 -0.64
N ARG A 166 6.10 11.97 -0.39
CA ARG A 166 7.05 12.45 -1.40
C ARG A 166 7.16 11.50 -2.59
N TRP A 167 7.23 10.20 -2.32
CA TRP A 167 7.29 9.20 -3.38
C TRP A 167 6.02 9.21 -4.24
N LEU A 168 4.84 9.25 -3.61
CA LEU A 168 3.56 9.34 -4.30
C LEU A 168 3.47 10.58 -5.20
N ASP A 169 3.94 11.74 -4.72
CA ASP A 169 4.02 12.94 -5.56
C ASP A 169 4.94 12.72 -6.77
N SER A 170 6.09 12.06 -6.59
CA SER A 170 7.02 11.82 -7.68
C SER A 170 6.47 10.88 -8.77
N VAL A 171 5.73 9.83 -8.39
CA VAL A 171 5.27 8.79 -9.34
C VAL A 171 3.88 9.07 -9.93
N LEU A 172 3.06 9.90 -9.29
CA LEU A 172 1.72 10.27 -9.78
C LEU A 172 1.70 11.55 -10.61
N ARG A 173 2.86 12.21 -10.81
CA ARG A 173 3.01 13.38 -11.69
C ARG A 173 2.63 13.09 -13.14
#